data_AF-A0A1I2JIX9-F1
#
_entry.id   AF-A0A1I2JIX9-F1
#
_cell.length_a   1.000
_cell.length_b   1.000
_cell.length_c   1.000
_cell.angle_alpha   90.00
_cell.angle_beta   90.00
_cell.angle_gamma   90.00
#
_symmetry.space_group_name_H-M   'P 1'
#
loop_
_entity.id
_entity.type
_entity.pdbx_description
1 polymer ?
#
loop_
_entity_poly.entity_id
_entity_poly.type
_entity_poly.pdbx_seq_one_letter_code
_entity_poly.pdbx_strand_id
1 'polypeptide(L)'
;MRYLSILLLAPWLLILAWAYWAYPKSLPRTKGRRVFDVFALVVAAVAAGWAAIAGFEGAAVPAAGQFGPSSGAIWQQVLPALYGYGACVAVLLGALLFRAFTWGRKRSRS
;
A
#
# COMPACT_ATOMS: atom_id res chain seq x y z
N MET A 1 -5.61 18.49 -8.92
CA MET A 1 -6.23 17.17 -8.71
C MET A 1 -5.22 16.13 -8.20
N ARG A 2 -4.32 16.47 -7.24
CA ARG A 2 -3.19 15.59 -6.84
C ARG A 2 -3.60 14.29 -6.14
N TYR A 3 -4.78 14.27 -5.53
CA TYR A 3 -5.22 13.21 -4.63
C TYR A 3 -6.25 12.26 -5.24
N LEU A 4 -6.63 12.46 -6.50
CA LEU A 4 -7.72 11.73 -7.16
C LEU A 4 -7.42 10.23 -7.29
N SER A 5 -6.17 9.91 -7.62
CA SER A 5 -5.64 8.54 -7.66
C SER A 5 -5.69 7.83 -6.30
N ILE A 6 -5.34 8.54 -5.22
CA ILE A 6 -5.47 7.99 -3.85
C ILE A 6 -6.94 7.75 -3.51
N LEU A 7 -7.83 8.67 -3.89
CA LEU A 7 -9.27 8.54 -3.62
C LEU A 7 -9.87 7.32 -4.34
N LEU A 8 -9.46 7.08 -5.59
CA LEU A 8 -9.90 5.93 -6.39
C LEU A 8 -9.31 4.61 -5.89
N LEU A 9 -8.08 4.63 -5.39
CA LEU A 9 -7.39 3.44 -4.90
C LEU A 9 -7.70 3.14 -3.43
N ALA A 10 -8.16 4.13 -2.65
CA ALA A 10 -8.44 3.99 -1.22
C ALA A 10 -9.35 2.80 -0.87
N PRO A 11 -10.47 2.54 -1.59
CA PRO A 11 -11.31 1.37 -1.32
C PRO A 11 -10.52 0.06 -1.45
N TRP A 12 -9.65 -0.03 -2.45
CA TRP A 12 -8.81 -1.20 -2.67
C TRP A 12 -7.74 -1.36 -1.58
N LEU A 13 -7.07 -0.27 -1.18
CA LEU A 13 -6.09 -0.30 -0.09
C LEU A 13 -6.72 -0.72 1.24
N LEU A 14 -7.96 -0.29 1.50
CA LEU A 14 -8.71 -0.70 2.68
C LEU A 14 -9.02 -2.20 2.66
N ILE A 15 -9.36 -2.77 1.50
CA ILE A 15 -9.55 -4.23 1.36
C ILE A 15 -8.26 -4.98 1.68
N LEU A 16 -7.11 -4.50 1.22
CA LEU A 16 -5.81 -5.13 1.51
C LEU A 16 -5.44 -5.02 3.00
N ALA A 17 -5.66 -3.85 3.60
CA ALA A 17 -5.45 -3.64 5.03
C ALA A 17 -6.34 -4.58 5.86
N TRP A 18 -7.61 -4.70 5.48
CA TRP A 18 -8.54 -5.64 6.09
C TRP A 18 -8.10 -7.09 5.91
N ALA A 19 -7.68 -7.48 4.70
CA ALA A 19 -7.21 -8.84 4.42
C ALA A 19 -5.97 -9.19 5.25
N TYR A 20 -4.99 -8.29 5.34
CA TYR A 20 -3.80 -8.42 6.20
C TYR A 20 -4.18 -8.61 7.68
N TRP A 21 -5.17 -7.87 8.16
CA TRP A 21 -5.62 -7.91 9.55
C TRP A 21 -6.46 -9.16 9.85
N ALA A 22 -7.32 -9.57 8.91
CA ALA A 22 -8.21 -10.71 9.05
C ALA A 22 -7.46 -12.05 9.01
N TYR A 23 -6.34 -12.13 8.28
CA TYR A 23 -5.58 -13.35 8.08
C TYR A 23 -4.20 -13.33 8.75
N PRO A 24 -3.71 -14.46 9.29
CA PRO A 24 -4.39 -15.74 9.45
C PRO A 24 -5.19 -15.79 10.76
N LYS A 25 -6.40 -16.38 10.68
CA LYS A 25 -7.32 -16.57 11.80
C LYS A 25 -6.79 -17.57 12.85
N SER A 26 -5.75 -18.34 12.53
CA SER A 26 -5.19 -19.42 13.35
C SER A 26 -4.09 -19.00 14.33
N LEU A 27 -3.59 -17.76 14.27
CA LEU A 27 -2.50 -17.31 15.15
C LEU A 27 -3.02 -16.72 16.48
N PRO A 28 -2.35 -16.98 17.61
CA PRO A 28 -2.72 -16.41 18.91
C PRO A 28 -2.76 -14.88 18.89
N ARG A 29 -3.87 -14.30 19.36
CA ARG A 29 -4.08 -12.85 19.44
C ARG A 29 -3.40 -12.26 20.68
N THR A 30 -2.06 -12.30 20.70
CA THR A 30 -1.26 -11.68 21.77
C THR A 30 -1.24 -10.14 21.64
N LYS A 31 -1.14 -9.42 22.76
CA LYS A 31 -1.09 -7.94 22.76
C LYS A 31 0.06 -7.39 21.89
N GLY A 32 1.24 -8.02 21.93
CA GLY A 32 2.40 -7.63 21.12
C GLY A 32 2.16 -7.74 19.61
N ARG A 33 1.47 -8.79 19.15
CA ARG A 33 1.07 -8.93 17.75
C ARG A 33 0.10 -7.82 17.33
N ARG A 34 -0.86 -7.45 18.19
CA ARG A 34 -1.86 -6.43 17.87
C ARG A 34 -1.21 -5.06 17.65
N VAL A 35 -0.26 -4.68 18.50
CA VAL A 35 0.50 -3.43 18.35
C VAL A 35 1.31 -3.45 17.06
N PHE A 36 1.98 -4.57 16.75
CA PHE A 36 2.71 -4.74 15.50
C PHE A 36 1.79 -4.62 14.27
N ASP A 37 0.64 -5.30 14.28
CA ASP A 37 -0.31 -5.25 13.15
C ASP A 37 -0.86 -3.83 12.94
N VAL A 38 -1.14 -3.06 14.01
CA VAL A 38 -1.54 -1.63 13.89
C VAL A 38 -0.41 -0.82 13.28
N PHE A 39 0.81 -0.99 13.79
CA PHE A 39 1.97 -0.27 13.30
C PHE A 39 2.22 -0.56 11.81
N ALA A 40 2.13 -1.82 11.40
CA ALA A 40 2.26 -2.21 9.99
C ALA A 40 1.21 -1.55 9.10
N LEU A 41 -0.05 -1.47 9.54
CA LEU A 41 -1.10 -0.78 8.80
C LEU A 41 -0.86 0.72 8.67
N VAL A 42 -0.40 1.38 9.75
CA VAL A 42 -0.06 2.81 9.73
C VAL A 42 1.09 3.06 8.77
N VAL A 43 2.16 2.25 8.85
CA VAL A 43 3.31 2.37 7.94
C VAL A 43 2.89 2.13 6.48
N ALA A 44 2.00 1.15 6.21
CA ALA A 44 1.50 0.89 4.88
C ALA A 44 0.71 2.09 4.32
N ALA A 45 -0.14 2.71 5.13
CA ALA A 45 -0.92 3.89 4.74
C ALA A 45 -0.02 5.10 4.43
N VAL A 46 0.96 5.37 5.29
CA VAL A 46 1.92 6.46 5.09
C VAL A 46 2.78 6.21 3.85
N ALA A 47 3.33 5.01 3.69
CA ALA A 47 4.13 4.64 2.53
C ALA A 47 3.34 4.77 1.22
N ALA A 48 2.07 4.32 1.21
CA ALA A 48 1.19 4.46 0.05
C ALA A 48 0.95 5.93 -0.32
N GLY A 49 0.68 6.79 0.67
CA GLY A 49 0.48 8.22 0.44
C GLY A 49 1.73 8.92 -0.10
N TRP A 50 2.89 8.67 0.50
CA TRP A 50 4.17 9.21 0.04
C TRP A 50 4.53 8.74 -1.37
N ALA A 51 4.39 7.44 -1.64
CA ALA A 51 4.68 6.89 -2.96
C ALA A 51 3.73 7.43 -4.03
N ALA A 52 2.45 7.60 -3.72
CA ALA A 52 1.49 8.22 -4.63
C ALA A 52 1.86 9.67 -4.96
N ILE A 53 2.31 10.45 -3.97
CA ILE A 53 2.80 11.81 -4.19
C ILE A 53 4.04 11.81 -5.08
N ALA A 54 5.02 10.95 -4.79
CA ALA A 54 6.23 10.81 -5.60
C ALA A 54 5.92 10.40 -7.04
N GLY A 55 4.96 9.49 -7.24
CA GLY A 55 4.48 9.07 -8.56
C GLY A 55 3.78 10.18 -9.33
N PHE A 56 3.16 11.15 -8.64
CA PHE A 56 2.55 12.32 -9.28
C PHE A 56 3.62 13.31 -9.74
N GLU A 57 4.60 13.59 -8.87
CA GLU A 57 5.67 14.54 -9.15
C GLU A 57 6.66 14.01 -10.20
N GLY A 58 6.86 12.69 -10.26
CA GLY A 58 7.68 12.04 -11.29
C GLY A 58 6.97 11.81 -12.64
N ALA A 59 5.66 12.03 -12.72
CA ALA A 59 4.90 11.85 -13.96
C ALA A 59 5.19 13.00 -14.94
N ALA A 60 6.10 12.77 -15.89
CA ALA A 60 6.40 13.71 -16.97
C ALA A 60 5.17 13.90 -17.87
N VAL A 61 4.67 15.12 -17.97
CA VAL A 61 3.59 15.50 -18.90
C VAL A 61 4.22 16.16 -20.12
N PRO A 62 4.19 15.51 -21.31
CA PRO A 62 4.62 16.17 -22.53
C PRO A 62 3.75 17.40 -22.78
N ALA A 63 4.37 18.54 -23.09
CA ALA A 63 3.65 19.73 -23.53
C ALA A 63 2.71 19.35 -24.69
N ALA A 64 1.46 19.78 -24.61
CA ALA A 64 0.41 19.41 -25.57
C ALA A 64 0.89 19.60 -27.02
N GLY A 65 1.02 18.49 -27.75
CA GLY A 65 1.31 18.51 -29.18
C GLY A 65 0.08 18.95 -29.99
N GLN A 66 0.31 19.44 -31.20
CA GLN A 66 -0.67 20.04 -32.12
C GLN A 66 -1.90 19.19 -32.51
N PHE A 67 -2.07 17.97 -31.99
CA PHE A 67 -3.09 16.99 -32.39
C PHE A 67 -4.03 16.51 -31.26
N GLY A 68 -4.08 17.19 -30.10
CA GLY A 68 -5.10 16.93 -29.07
C GLY A 68 -4.56 17.02 -27.64
N PRO A 69 -5.43 16.92 -26.61
CA PRO A 69 -4.99 16.94 -25.21
C PRO A 69 -3.95 15.84 -25.02
N SER A 70 -2.73 16.21 -24.62
CA SER A 70 -1.66 15.24 -24.35
C SER A 70 -2.19 14.14 -23.44
N SER A 71 -2.29 12.90 -23.96
CA SER A 71 -2.61 11.70 -23.19
C SER A 71 -1.69 11.52 -21.96
N GLY A 72 -0.59 12.28 -21.87
CA GLY A 72 0.24 12.44 -20.68
C GLY A 72 -0.52 12.80 -19.39
N ALA A 73 -1.67 13.49 -19.48
CA ALA A 73 -2.48 13.82 -18.30
C ALA A 73 -3.03 12.58 -17.56
N ILE A 74 -3.26 11.45 -18.27
CA ILE A 74 -3.73 10.21 -17.62
C ILE A 74 -2.63 9.56 -16.76
N TRP A 75 -1.36 9.71 -17.17
CA TRP A 75 -0.22 9.15 -16.45
C TRP A 75 -0.01 9.81 -15.09
N GLN A 76 -0.43 11.07 -14.92
CA GLN A 76 -0.49 11.73 -13.61
C GLN A 76 -1.55 11.14 -12.66
N GLN A 77 -2.42 10.24 -13.12
CA GLN A 77 -3.35 9.51 -12.26
C GLN A 77 -2.92 8.04 -12.09
N VAL A 78 -2.44 7.43 -13.17
CA VAL A 78 -2.02 6.02 -13.18
C VAL A 78 -0.73 5.81 -12.37
N LEU A 79 0.30 6.64 -12.54
CA LEU A 79 1.57 6.48 -11.83
C LEU A 79 1.42 6.61 -10.30
N PRO A 80 0.75 7.63 -9.76
CA PRO A 80 0.47 7.68 -8.33
C PRO A 80 -0.24 6.44 -7.78
N ALA A 81 -1.22 5.93 -8.53
CA ALA A 81 -1.98 4.76 -8.11
C ALA A 81 -1.10 3.51 -8.06
N LEU A 82 -0.25 3.29 -9.07
CA LEU A 82 0.70 2.17 -9.11
C LEU A 82 1.73 2.26 -7.99
N TYR A 83 2.30 3.44 -7.76
CA TYR A 83 3.30 3.65 -6.70
C TYR A 83 2.69 3.45 -5.32
N GLY A 84 1.51 4.04 -5.07
CA GLY A 84 0.80 3.87 -3.80
C GLY A 84 0.40 2.42 -3.53
N TYR A 85 -0.10 1.72 -4.55
CA TYR A 85 -0.43 0.29 -4.47
C TYR A 85 0.81 -0.56 -4.18
N GLY A 86 1.89 -0.38 -4.95
CA GLY A 86 3.12 -1.14 -4.80
C GLY A 86 3.75 -0.96 -3.42
N ALA A 87 3.79 0.28 -2.92
CA ALA A 87 4.30 0.57 -1.59
C ALA A 87 3.46 -0.08 -0.49
N CYS A 88 2.12 0.01 -0.58
CA CYS A 88 1.23 -0.66 0.37
C CYS A 88 1.47 -2.17 0.41
N VAL A 89 1.46 -2.82 -0.76
CA VAL A 89 1.67 -4.27 -0.86
C VAL A 89 3.05 -4.67 -0.33
N ALA A 90 4.10 -3.94 -0.67
CA ALA A 90 5.45 -4.22 -0.19
C ALA A 90 5.54 -4.19 1.35
N VAL A 91 4.93 -3.19 1.99
CA VAL A 91 4.89 -3.08 3.45
C VAL A 91 4.08 -4.23 4.06
N LEU A 92 2.88 -4.51 3.55
CA LEU A 92 2.03 -5.57 4.09
C LEU A 92 2.66 -6.96 3.92
N LEU A 93 3.32 -7.22 2.78
CA LEU A 93 4.06 -8.47 2.56
C LEU A 93 5.26 -8.59 3.51
N GLY A 94 6.05 -7.52 3.66
CA GLY A 94 7.17 -7.48 4.60
C GLY A 94 6.71 -7.75 6.05
N ALA A 95 5.61 -7.11 6.46
CA ALA A 95 5.01 -7.33 7.77
C ALA A 95 4.49 -8.77 7.93
N LEU A 96 3.89 -9.35 6.90
CA LEU A 96 3.38 -10.71 6.90
C LEU A 96 4.51 -11.74 7.04
N LEU A 97 5.60 -11.56 6.30
CA LEU A 97 6.81 -12.38 6.42
C LEU A 97 7.42 -12.24 7.82
N PHE A 98 7.61 -11.02 8.31
CA PHE A 98 8.14 -10.78 9.65
C PHE A 98 7.29 -11.46 10.73
N ARG A 99 5.97 -11.36 10.61
CA ARG A 99 5.02 -12.03 11.51
C ARG A 99 5.12 -13.56 11.43
N ALA A 100 5.30 -14.12 10.24
CA ALA A 100 5.48 -15.56 10.05
C ALA A 100 6.79 -16.06 10.69
N PHE A 101 7.90 -15.33 10.55
CA PHE A 101 9.18 -15.71 11.15
C PHE A 101 9.17 -15.65 12.68
N THR A 102 8.52 -14.66 13.26
CA THR A 102 8.54 -14.40 14.71
C THR A 102 7.51 -15.21 15.48
N TRP A 103 6.27 -15.34 14.98
CA TRP A 103 5.20 -16.10 15.63
C TRP A 103 4.96 -17.49 15.05
N GLY A 104 5.32 -17.75 13.78
CA GLY A 104 5.19 -19.09 13.18
C GLY A 104 6.12 -20.12 13.81
N ARG A 105 7.35 -19.72 14.20
CA ARG A 105 8.32 -20.58 14.89
C ARG A 105 7.86 -21.02 16.28
N LYS A 106 7.02 -20.24 16.97
CA LYS A 106 6.54 -20.58 18.33
C LYS A 106 5.60 -21.80 18.34
N ARG A 107 5.00 -22.18 17.20
CA ARG A 107 4.16 -23.37 17.07
C ARG A 107 4.95 -24.70 17.05
N SER A 108 6.26 -24.65 16.78
CA SER A 108 7.11 -25.85 16.69
C SER A 108 7.74 -26.27 18.03
N ARG A 109 7.48 -25.53 19.12
CA ARG A 109 8.16 -25.72 20.41
C ARG A 109 7.22 -26.02 21.60
N SER A 110 5.93 -26.28 21.36
CA SER A 110 5.01 -26.85 22.36
C SER A 110 4.53 -28.21 21.90
#